data_AF-A0A6J2VPY6-F1
#
_entry.id   AF-A0A6J2VPY6-F1
#
_cell.length_a   1.000
_cell.length_b   1.000
_cell.length_c   1.000
_cell.angle_alpha   90.00
_cell.angle_beta   90.00
_cell.angle_gamma   90.00
#
_symmetry.space_group_name_H-M   'P 1'
#
loop_
_entity.id
_entity.type
_entity.pdbx_description
1 polymer ?
#
loop_
_entity_poly.entity_id
_entity_poly.type
_entity_poly.pdbx_seq_one_letter_code
_entity_poly.pdbx_strand_id
1 'polypeptide(L)'
;MASGSPMMNGDIPHPRGSPGAGASNVGSLEETLQQMNILIRENRELKEALKQTNLTMKERFEELSVWKEKQKKERDLLEERLEDAKQRVHSLDAENEALKKQVQELERASGRLEQGELEALKSQIARLQAEKNDLVAMNSELQLRMGQESPEDSFIEIRIAEGEMKVTKDLPSTNKESSMIKSDMYSSRMESQELTLSQLLQSLRKETERGERLQHDLQAAQHRIWELEQRVANMDSTTQTSLPPQPREQQLEVDTHSKTTQEDAAKSASEVENLKAQMRSLCKELQQAQSKLDEAENMKRNLQDRCRDMEQDLGTLKTQLGERQQVQTENERLKVELDSMQAANKLEQRKAQEERNNLAQLKDAYTKLYEDYNELMEEKKKREGSVSKEEYSELQRRLAMAEQALADKQQRIDDMKQEIFQKEKELETISVFQAQAEVYSSDFYAERAAREKIHEEKERLAAQLEYVKKQNSQLQDEMESLGRQSLRELQGRHVPRGANPQGGSSLHSMQGARGRDWQQHVNIPEHACPKCNEILPDLDTLQIHIMDCII
;
A
#
# COMPACT_ATOMS: atom_id res chain seq x y z
N MET A 1 -16.79 22.46 -31.12
CA MET A 1 -18.22 22.57 -31.46
C MET A 1 -18.42 23.85 -32.25
N ALA A 2 -19.27 23.83 -33.27
CA ALA A 2 -19.42 24.94 -34.20
C ALA A 2 -20.52 25.91 -33.74
N SER A 3 -20.19 27.20 -33.65
CA SER A 3 -21.16 28.29 -33.51
C SER A 3 -21.26 29.01 -34.86
N GLY A 4 -22.28 28.67 -35.65
CA GLY A 4 -22.62 29.42 -36.86
C GLY A 4 -23.41 30.67 -36.50
N SER A 5 -23.02 31.81 -37.06
CA SER A 5 -23.79 33.06 -36.99
C SER A 5 -24.40 33.37 -38.38
N PRO A 6 -25.58 34.01 -38.46
CA PRO A 6 -26.35 34.05 -39.70
C PRO A 6 -25.83 35.10 -40.69
N MET A 7 -25.99 34.82 -41.99
CA MET A 7 -25.76 35.81 -43.04
C MET A 7 -26.96 36.76 -43.13
N MET A 8 -26.74 38.06 -42.97
CA MET A 8 -27.75 39.08 -43.26
C MET A 8 -27.79 39.34 -44.77
N ASN A 9 -28.93 39.06 -45.40
CA ASN A 9 -29.22 39.58 -46.74
C ASN A 9 -29.52 41.08 -46.63
N GLY A 10 -28.83 41.89 -47.43
CA GLY A 10 -29.15 43.31 -47.62
C GLY A 10 -29.93 43.50 -48.91
N ASP A 11 -31.22 43.84 -48.81
CA ASP A 11 -32.02 44.26 -49.96
C ASP A 11 -31.56 45.64 -50.48
N ILE A 12 -31.41 45.75 -51.80
CA ILE A 12 -31.00 46.99 -52.48
C ILE A 12 -32.21 47.63 -53.15
N PRO A 13 -32.70 48.80 -52.68
CA PRO A 13 -33.72 49.55 -53.41
C PRO A 13 -33.09 50.39 -54.54
N HIS A 14 -33.50 50.14 -55.78
CA HIS A 14 -33.21 51.03 -56.91
C HIS A 14 -34.13 52.27 -56.91
N PRO A 15 -33.60 53.51 -56.97
CA PRO A 15 -34.40 54.68 -57.31
C PRO A 15 -34.46 54.88 -58.84
N ARG A 16 -35.68 54.76 -59.39
CA ARG A 16 -35.97 55.07 -60.80
C ARG A 16 -36.06 56.59 -60.96
N GLY A 17 -35.24 57.18 -61.83
CA GLY A 17 -35.06 58.64 -61.88
C GLY A 17 -36.21 59.44 -62.50
N SER A 18 -36.15 60.76 -62.27
CA SER A 18 -36.75 61.81 -63.11
C SER A 18 -35.84 63.07 -63.07
N PRO A 19 -35.74 63.84 -64.16
CA PRO A 19 -34.65 64.82 -64.31
C PRO A 19 -35.05 66.24 -63.91
N GLY A 20 -34.18 66.97 -63.21
CA GLY A 20 -34.40 68.36 -62.86
C GLY A 20 -33.15 69.12 -62.40
N ALA A 21 -32.82 70.18 -63.14
CA ALA A 21 -31.95 71.32 -62.79
C ALA A 21 -30.53 71.05 -62.25
N GLY A 22 -29.53 71.49 -63.02
CA GLY A 22 -28.13 71.51 -62.58
C GLY A 22 -27.84 72.60 -61.54
N ALA A 23 -27.72 72.20 -60.27
CA ALA A 23 -27.06 72.98 -59.21
C ALA A 23 -26.47 72.12 -58.07
N SER A 24 -26.64 70.80 -58.12
CA SER A 24 -26.43 69.86 -56.99
C SER A 24 -25.20 68.95 -57.11
N ASN A 25 -24.41 69.07 -58.19
CA ASN A 25 -23.35 68.10 -58.51
C ASN A 25 -22.11 68.19 -57.59
N VAL A 26 -21.96 69.26 -56.81
CA VAL A 26 -20.86 69.39 -55.83
C VAL A 26 -21.17 68.63 -54.54
N GLY A 27 -22.40 68.74 -54.02
CA GLY A 27 -22.82 68.01 -52.81
C GLY A 27 -22.79 66.50 -52.99
N SER A 28 -23.27 65.99 -54.13
CA SER A 28 -23.23 64.53 -54.41
C SER A 28 -21.80 63.98 -54.54
N LEU A 29 -20.85 64.77 -55.06
CA LEU A 29 -19.44 64.38 -55.12
C LEU A 29 -18.80 64.41 -53.72
N GLU A 30 -19.15 65.37 -52.87
CA GLU A 30 -18.63 65.48 -51.51
C GLU A 30 -19.20 64.39 -50.58
N GLU A 31 -20.49 64.07 -50.69
CA GLU A 31 -21.14 62.95 -50.01
C GLU A 31 -20.51 61.60 -50.40
N THR A 32 -20.25 61.36 -51.68
CA THR A 32 -19.60 60.13 -52.14
C THR A 32 -18.13 60.05 -51.71
N LEU A 33 -17.41 61.17 -51.64
CA LEU A 33 -16.07 61.23 -51.03
C LEU A 33 -16.10 60.97 -49.51
N GLN A 34 -17.11 61.44 -48.79
CA GLN A 34 -17.29 61.13 -47.37
C GLN A 34 -17.59 59.64 -47.16
N GLN A 35 -18.49 59.04 -47.95
CA GLN A 35 -18.77 57.60 -47.93
C GLN A 35 -17.51 56.78 -48.26
N MET A 36 -16.73 57.17 -49.27
CA MET A 36 -15.46 56.51 -49.60
C MET A 36 -14.47 56.58 -48.43
N ASN A 37 -14.37 57.72 -47.74
CA ASN A 37 -13.51 57.85 -46.56
C ASN A 37 -13.98 57.01 -45.36
N ILE A 38 -15.29 56.82 -45.19
CA ILE A 38 -15.86 55.90 -44.19
C ILE A 38 -15.48 54.45 -44.53
N LEU A 39 -15.73 54.01 -45.77
CA LEU A 39 -15.38 52.66 -46.23
C LEU A 39 -13.87 52.37 -46.14
N ILE A 40 -13.01 53.37 -46.42
CA ILE A 40 -11.56 53.23 -46.25
C ILE A 40 -11.19 53.06 -44.77
N ARG A 41 -11.89 53.74 -43.85
CA ARG A 41 -11.67 53.61 -42.40
C ARG A 41 -12.11 52.24 -41.90
N GLU A 42 -13.34 51.83 -42.21
CA GLU A 42 -13.88 50.51 -41.89
C GLU A 42 -13.01 49.38 -42.45
N ASN A 43 -12.49 49.53 -43.68
CA ASN A 43 -11.59 48.55 -44.27
C ASN A 43 -10.22 48.48 -43.57
N ARG A 44 -9.73 49.59 -42.99
CA ARG A 44 -8.52 49.59 -42.13
C ARG A 44 -8.81 48.92 -40.79
N GLU A 45 -9.91 49.29 -40.14
CA GLU A 45 -10.36 48.70 -38.86
C GLU A 45 -10.58 47.19 -38.99
N LEU A 46 -11.22 46.71 -40.06
CA LEU A 46 -11.37 45.28 -40.35
C LEU A 46 -10.03 44.58 -40.59
N LYS A 47 -9.07 45.22 -41.28
CA LYS A 47 -7.72 44.68 -41.47
C LYS A 47 -6.93 44.62 -40.16
N GLU A 48 -7.12 45.58 -39.26
CA GLU A 48 -6.49 45.59 -37.94
C GLU A 48 -7.12 44.53 -37.03
N ALA A 49 -8.45 44.44 -36.97
CA ALA A 49 -9.17 43.39 -36.27
C ALA A 49 -8.74 42.00 -36.74
N LEU A 50 -8.65 41.77 -38.06
CA LEU A 50 -8.18 40.49 -38.62
C LEU A 50 -6.70 40.21 -38.29
N LYS A 51 -5.83 41.23 -38.20
CA LYS A 51 -4.46 41.03 -37.72
C LYS A 51 -4.42 40.63 -36.25
N GLN A 52 -5.23 41.27 -35.40
CA GLN A 52 -5.30 40.96 -33.98
C GLN A 52 -5.85 39.54 -33.75
N THR A 53 -6.93 39.13 -34.42
CA THR A 53 -7.45 37.76 -34.29
C THR A 53 -6.47 36.70 -34.77
N ASN A 54 -5.71 36.96 -35.84
CA ASN A 54 -4.62 36.08 -36.26
C ASN A 54 -3.46 36.02 -35.25
N LEU A 55 -3.12 37.13 -34.59
CA LEU A 55 -2.09 37.16 -33.54
C LEU A 55 -2.54 36.33 -32.33
N THR A 56 -3.71 36.60 -31.78
CA THR A 56 -4.29 35.84 -30.66
C THR A 56 -4.47 34.36 -31.00
N MET A 57 -4.77 34.02 -32.26
CA MET A 57 -4.84 32.62 -32.68
C MET A 57 -3.47 31.94 -32.68
N LYS A 58 -2.39 32.63 -33.10
CA LYS A 58 -1.02 32.11 -33.01
C LYS A 58 -0.58 31.93 -31.57
N GLU A 59 -0.79 32.92 -30.72
CA GLU A 59 -0.48 32.86 -29.29
C GLU A 59 -1.15 31.63 -28.64
N ARG A 60 -2.45 31.41 -28.90
CA ARG A 60 -3.16 30.21 -28.43
C ARG A 60 -2.63 28.90 -29.00
N PHE A 61 -2.18 28.86 -30.26
CA PHE A 61 -1.55 27.66 -30.83
C PHE A 61 -0.18 27.37 -30.19
N GLU A 62 0.59 28.41 -29.85
CA GLU A 62 1.87 28.29 -29.14
C GLU A 62 1.64 27.80 -27.69
N GLU A 63 0.68 28.40 -26.96
CA GLU A 63 0.25 27.95 -25.63
C GLU A 63 -0.21 26.48 -25.64
N LEU A 64 -1.06 26.08 -26.59
CA LEU A 64 -1.51 24.69 -26.73
C LEU A 64 -0.36 23.73 -27.07
N SER A 65 0.64 24.19 -27.82
CA SER A 65 1.83 23.39 -28.15
C SER A 65 2.72 23.18 -26.93
N VAL A 66 2.95 24.24 -26.14
CA VAL A 66 3.68 24.16 -24.86
C VAL A 66 2.93 23.28 -23.86
N TRP A 67 1.60 23.42 -23.75
CA TRP A 67 0.78 22.58 -22.89
C TRP A 67 0.84 21.11 -23.29
N LYS A 68 0.74 20.80 -24.59
CA LYS A 68 0.85 19.43 -25.12
C LYS A 68 2.22 18.81 -24.82
N GLU A 69 3.31 19.56 -24.98
CA GLU A 69 4.66 19.10 -24.64
C GLU A 69 4.84 18.91 -23.13
N LYS A 70 4.21 19.76 -22.30
CA LYS A 70 4.18 19.57 -20.84
C LYS A 70 3.43 18.30 -20.46
N GLN A 71 2.24 18.06 -21.02
CA GLN A 71 1.46 16.84 -20.79
C GLN A 71 2.21 15.58 -21.22
N LYS A 72 2.94 15.64 -22.34
CA LYS A 72 3.82 14.55 -22.77
C LYS A 72 4.90 14.27 -21.71
N LYS A 73 5.63 15.29 -21.24
CA LYS A 73 6.67 15.13 -20.20
C LYS A 73 6.11 14.62 -18.87
N GLU A 74 4.93 15.08 -18.45
CA GLU A 74 4.26 14.60 -17.24
C GLU A 74 3.88 13.12 -17.36
N ARG A 75 3.37 12.68 -18.53
CA ARG A 75 3.11 11.26 -18.81
C ARG A 75 4.39 10.43 -18.82
N ASP A 76 5.42 10.88 -19.53
CA ASP A 76 6.68 10.14 -19.69
C ASP A 76 7.37 9.94 -18.32
N LEU A 77 7.29 10.93 -17.41
CA LEU A 77 7.75 10.83 -16.01
C LEU A 77 6.92 9.83 -15.17
N LEU A 78 5.61 9.76 -15.39
CA LEU A 78 4.74 8.79 -14.70
C LEU A 78 5.01 7.36 -15.19
N GLU A 79 5.30 7.20 -16.48
CA GLU A 79 5.69 5.92 -17.09
C GLU A 79 7.04 5.43 -16.55
N GLU A 80 8.05 6.30 -16.49
CA GLU A 80 9.35 6.02 -15.85
C GLU A 80 9.17 5.55 -14.39
N ARG A 81 8.44 6.31 -13.56
CA ARG A 81 8.18 5.96 -12.16
C ARG A 81 7.41 4.65 -11.98
N LEU A 82 6.51 4.33 -12.91
CA LEU A 82 5.74 3.09 -12.90
C LEU A 82 6.62 1.90 -13.26
N GLU A 83 7.58 2.07 -14.18
CA GLU A 83 8.58 1.03 -14.50
C GLU A 83 9.55 0.81 -13.34
N ASP A 84 10.02 1.88 -12.70
CA ASP A 84 10.82 1.86 -11.47
C ASP A 84 10.13 1.13 -10.31
N ALA A 85 8.80 1.25 -10.22
CA ALA A 85 7.97 0.54 -9.25
C ALA A 85 7.86 -0.95 -9.57
N LYS A 86 7.63 -1.33 -10.85
CA LYS A 86 7.63 -2.73 -11.29
C LYS A 86 8.97 -3.41 -11.01
N GLN A 87 10.08 -2.75 -11.31
CA GLN A 87 11.42 -3.31 -11.09
C GLN A 87 11.67 -3.58 -9.59
N ARG A 88 11.22 -2.69 -8.70
CA ARG A 88 11.26 -2.91 -7.25
C ARG A 88 10.39 -4.08 -6.81
N VAL A 89 9.16 -4.19 -7.35
CA VAL A 89 8.26 -5.33 -7.07
C VAL A 89 8.90 -6.64 -7.52
N HIS A 90 9.39 -6.74 -8.76
CA HIS A 90 10.07 -7.94 -9.25
C HIS A 90 11.34 -8.31 -8.45
N SER A 91 12.07 -7.33 -7.93
CA SER A 91 13.22 -7.58 -7.05
C SER A 91 12.78 -8.16 -5.71
N LEU A 92 11.72 -7.60 -5.10
CA LEU A 92 11.15 -8.10 -3.85
C LEU A 92 10.49 -9.48 -4.02
N ASP A 93 9.84 -9.75 -5.16
CA ASP A 93 9.28 -11.08 -5.47
C ASP A 93 10.39 -12.14 -5.57
N ALA A 94 11.52 -11.79 -6.21
CA ALA A 94 12.68 -12.68 -6.31
C ALA A 94 13.33 -12.94 -4.93
N GLU A 95 13.44 -11.92 -4.07
CA GLU A 95 13.92 -12.06 -2.70
C GLU A 95 12.97 -12.90 -1.84
N ASN A 96 11.66 -12.65 -1.92
CA ASN A 96 10.64 -13.43 -1.23
C ASN A 96 10.67 -14.92 -1.63
N GLU A 97 10.80 -15.24 -2.92
CA GLU A 97 10.93 -16.63 -3.38
C GLU A 97 12.28 -17.26 -2.99
N ALA A 98 13.35 -16.48 -2.82
CA ALA A 98 14.62 -16.96 -2.26
C ALA A 98 14.50 -17.28 -0.76
N LEU A 99 13.93 -16.36 0.04
CA LEU A 99 13.68 -16.55 1.47
C LEU A 99 12.74 -17.74 1.72
N LYS A 100 11.68 -17.88 0.93
CA LYS A 100 10.73 -19.00 1.00
C LYS A 100 11.38 -20.36 0.71
N LYS A 101 12.38 -20.41 -0.19
CA LYS A 101 13.21 -21.61 -0.40
C LYS A 101 14.10 -21.91 0.81
N GLN A 102 14.76 -20.90 1.37
CA GLN A 102 15.57 -21.06 2.58
C GLN A 102 14.74 -21.56 3.77
N VAL A 103 13.53 -21.02 3.99
CA VAL A 103 12.60 -21.50 5.02
C VAL A 103 12.25 -22.98 4.78
N GLN A 104 11.88 -23.38 3.57
CA GLN A 104 11.61 -24.79 3.27
C GLN A 104 12.84 -25.71 3.42
N GLU A 105 14.06 -25.21 3.19
CA GLU A 105 15.29 -25.99 3.43
C GLU A 105 15.56 -26.15 4.93
N LEU A 106 15.36 -25.11 5.74
CA LEU A 106 15.45 -25.17 7.20
C LEU A 106 14.38 -26.07 7.81
N GLU A 107 13.13 -26.02 7.34
CA GLU A 107 12.05 -26.93 7.73
C GLU A 107 12.40 -28.39 7.42
N ARG A 108 12.94 -28.67 6.22
CA ARG A 108 13.40 -30.02 5.84
C ARG A 108 14.62 -30.48 6.65
N ALA A 109 15.50 -29.57 7.06
CA ALA A 109 16.64 -29.88 7.92
C ALA A 109 16.19 -30.20 9.35
N SER A 110 15.30 -29.39 9.95
CA SER A 110 14.70 -29.63 11.27
C SER A 110 13.95 -30.96 11.30
N GLY A 111 13.08 -31.21 10.32
CA GLY A 111 12.33 -32.45 10.23
C GLY A 111 13.24 -33.69 10.11
N ARG A 112 14.39 -33.60 9.42
CA ARG A 112 15.37 -34.71 9.36
C ARG A 112 16.09 -34.93 10.70
N LEU A 113 16.42 -33.87 11.43
CA LEU A 113 17.04 -33.97 12.75
C LEU A 113 16.06 -34.59 13.76
N GLU A 114 14.86 -34.03 13.87
CA GLU A 114 13.79 -34.53 14.74
C GLU A 114 13.46 -35.99 14.44
N GLN A 115 13.36 -36.37 13.16
CA GLN A 115 13.05 -37.75 12.75
C GLN A 115 14.19 -38.72 13.07
N GLY A 116 15.45 -38.29 12.94
CA GLY A 116 16.62 -39.07 13.36
C GLY A 116 16.71 -39.26 14.87
N GLU A 117 16.40 -38.23 15.67
CA GLU A 117 16.28 -38.35 17.13
C GLU A 117 15.13 -39.27 17.54
N LEU A 118 13.99 -39.21 16.85
CA LEU A 118 12.84 -40.09 17.07
C LEU A 118 13.17 -41.56 16.77
N GLU A 119 13.95 -41.84 15.71
CA GLU A 119 14.42 -43.19 15.38
C GLU A 119 15.48 -43.68 16.38
N ALA A 120 16.40 -42.81 16.82
CA ALA A 120 17.36 -43.13 17.88
C ALA A 120 16.65 -43.51 19.19
N LEU A 121 15.67 -42.71 19.63
CA LEU A 121 14.86 -42.98 20.82
C LEU A 121 14.05 -44.28 20.69
N LYS A 122 13.43 -44.54 19.52
CA LYS A 122 12.76 -45.83 19.25
C LYS A 122 13.72 -47.02 19.36
N SER A 123 14.94 -46.89 18.84
CA SER A 123 15.96 -47.95 18.95
C SER A 123 16.42 -48.20 20.40
N GLN A 124 16.41 -47.16 21.24
CA GLN A 124 16.73 -47.26 22.65
C GLN A 124 15.59 -47.92 23.44
N ILE A 125 14.34 -47.55 23.16
CA ILE A 125 13.14 -48.19 23.74
C ILE A 125 13.11 -49.68 23.40
N ALA A 126 13.40 -50.06 22.14
CA ALA A 126 13.44 -51.46 21.72
C ALA A 126 14.51 -52.28 22.46
N ARG A 127 15.70 -51.70 22.70
CA ARG A 127 16.75 -52.34 23.52
C ARG A 127 16.33 -52.51 24.97
N LEU A 128 15.78 -51.47 25.60
CA LEU A 128 15.28 -51.53 26.97
C LEU A 128 14.11 -52.53 27.13
N GLN A 129 13.28 -52.70 26.08
CA GLN A 129 12.24 -53.74 26.05
C GLN A 129 12.82 -55.15 25.95
N ALA A 130 13.91 -55.36 25.19
CA ALA A 130 14.62 -56.64 25.16
C ALA A 130 15.25 -56.96 26.54
N GLU A 131 16.00 -56.02 27.10
CA GLU A 131 16.60 -56.15 28.46
C GLU A 131 15.53 -56.42 29.53
N LYS A 132 14.38 -55.74 29.46
CA LYS A 132 13.23 -56.02 30.34
C LYS A 132 12.73 -57.46 30.17
N ASN A 133 12.59 -57.93 28.94
CA ASN A 133 12.09 -59.28 28.68
C ASN A 133 13.08 -60.35 29.17
N ASP A 134 14.38 -60.13 29.00
CA ASP A 134 15.45 -61.01 29.51
C ASP A 134 15.45 -61.04 31.04
N LEU A 135 15.29 -59.88 31.70
CA LEU A 135 15.13 -59.79 33.16
C LEU A 135 13.85 -60.49 33.64
N VAL A 136 12.73 -60.38 32.92
CA VAL A 136 11.50 -61.11 33.25
C VAL A 136 11.67 -62.61 33.07
N ALA A 137 12.39 -63.06 32.04
CA ALA A 137 12.70 -64.47 31.82
C ALA A 137 13.60 -65.03 32.94
N MET A 138 14.68 -64.32 33.30
CA MET A 138 15.54 -64.67 34.44
C MET A 138 14.75 -64.69 35.76
N ASN A 139 13.87 -63.73 36.01
CA ASN A 139 13.05 -63.69 37.22
C ASN A 139 12.03 -64.84 37.25
N SER A 140 11.48 -65.22 36.09
CA SER A 140 10.62 -66.40 35.94
C SER A 140 11.40 -67.71 36.20
N GLU A 141 12.65 -67.82 35.73
CA GLU A 141 13.51 -68.96 36.04
C GLU A 141 13.84 -69.03 37.55
N LEU A 142 14.16 -67.89 38.17
CA LEU A 142 14.39 -67.81 39.62
C LEU A 142 13.14 -68.20 40.42
N GLN A 143 11.94 -67.74 40.01
CA GLN A 143 10.68 -68.16 40.62
C GLN A 143 10.41 -69.66 40.44
N LEU A 144 10.72 -70.24 39.27
CA LEU A 144 10.60 -71.69 39.06
C LEU A 144 11.60 -72.49 39.90
N ARG A 145 12.82 -71.97 40.12
CA ARG A 145 13.81 -72.57 41.03
C ARG A 145 13.37 -72.49 42.51
N MET A 146 12.78 -71.37 42.94
CA MET A 146 12.16 -71.26 44.27
C MET A 146 10.91 -72.14 44.41
N GLY A 147 10.16 -72.37 43.33
CA GLY A 147 8.98 -73.24 43.30
C GLY A 147 9.26 -74.75 43.23
N GLN A 148 10.53 -75.17 43.13
CA GLN A 148 10.93 -76.57 43.22
C GLN A 148 11.24 -77.03 44.67
N GLU A 149 11.25 -76.11 45.63
CA GLU A 149 11.27 -76.42 47.06
C GLU A 149 9.85 -76.30 47.64
N SER A 150 9.37 -77.36 48.28
CA SER A 150 8.03 -77.51 48.85
C SER A 150 8.14 -78.46 50.06
N PRO A 151 7.32 -78.35 51.15
CA PRO A 151 6.03 -77.64 51.23
C PRO A 151 5.80 -76.72 52.45
N GLU A 152 4.68 -75.98 52.37
CA GLU A 152 3.82 -75.43 53.45
C GLU A 152 4.32 -74.33 54.44
N ASP A 153 3.35 -73.49 54.80
CA ASP A 153 3.29 -72.47 55.87
C ASP A 153 4.32 -71.31 55.93
N SER A 154 3.93 -70.16 55.35
CA SER A 154 3.40 -69.07 56.20
C SER A 154 2.60 -68.01 55.41
N PHE A 155 1.51 -67.56 56.01
CA PHE A 155 0.47 -66.73 55.44
C PHE A 155 0.74 -65.23 55.70
N ILE A 156 0.97 -64.41 54.66
CA ILE A 156 0.77 -62.95 54.74
C ILE A 156 -0.07 -62.48 53.55
N GLU A 157 -1.38 -62.43 53.80
CA GLU A 157 -2.39 -61.80 52.97
C GLU A 157 -2.25 -60.27 53.01
N ILE A 158 -1.50 -59.67 52.07
CA ILE A 158 -1.57 -58.22 51.85
C ILE A 158 -2.82 -57.93 51.02
N ARG A 159 -3.91 -57.60 51.72
CA ARG A 159 -5.15 -57.11 51.10
C ARG A 159 -4.89 -55.79 50.39
N ILE A 160 -4.80 -55.82 49.06
CA ILE A 160 -5.09 -54.63 48.25
C ILE A 160 -6.61 -54.50 48.24
N ALA A 161 -7.12 -53.44 48.87
CA ALA A 161 -8.55 -53.23 48.99
C ALA A 161 -9.17 -52.95 47.60
N GLU A 162 -10.03 -53.85 47.13
CA GLU A 162 -10.89 -53.63 45.97
C GLU A 162 -11.93 -52.55 46.27
N GLY A 163 -11.56 -51.30 46.02
CA GLY A 163 -12.46 -50.16 46.07
C GLY A 163 -13.32 -50.04 44.81
N GLU A 164 -14.24 -50.98 44.57
CA GLU A 164 -15.37 -50.69 43.68
C GLU A 164 -16.18 -49.53 44.28
N MET A 165 -16.28 -48.39 43.60
CA MET A 165 -17.39 -47.47 43.85
C MET A 165 -18.01 -46.96 42.56
N LYS A 166 -19.28 -47.32 42.40
CA LYS A 166 -20.09 -47.14 41.20
C LYS A 166 -20.51 -45.68 41.01
N VAL A 167 -20.32 -45.22 39.78
CA VAL A 167 -21.18 -44.30 39.01
C VAL A 167 -22.44 -43.79 39.73
N THR A 168 -22.48 -42.49 40.02
CA THR A 168 -23.71 -41.68 39.94
C THR A 168 -23.45 -40.37 39.20
N LYS A 169 -23.67 -40.45 37.89
CA LYS A 169 -24.20 -39.42 36.98
C LYS A 169 -24.76 -38.15 37.66
N ASP A 170 -24.20 -36.97 37.34
CA ASP A 170 -24.92 -35.91 36.61
C ASP A 170 -23.99 -34.73 36.23
N LEU A 171 -24.28 -34.09 35.10
CA LEU A 171 -23.53 -32.97 34.51
C LEU A 171 -23.86 -31.64 35.23
N PRO A 172 -22.94 -30.66 35.28
CA PRO A 172 -22.89 -29.73 34.16
C PRO A 172 -21.49 -29.22 33.76
N SER A 173 -21.39 -28.82 32.49
CA SER A 173 -20.20 -28.28 31.85
C SER A 173 -19.68 -26.98 32.47
N THR A 174 -18.38 -26.90 32.77
CA THR A 174 -17.60 -25.65 32.71
C THR A 174 -16.17 -25.89 32.22
N ASN A 175 -15.80 -25.27 31.10
CA ASN A 175 -14.41 -25.10 30.70
C ASN A 175 -13.65 -24.30 31.78
N LYS A 176 -12.73 -24.91 32.54
CA LYS A 176 -11.74 -24.15 33.36
C LYS A 176 -10.52 -24.90 33.94
N GLU A 177 -10.30 -26.19 33.68
CA GLU A 177 -9.24 -26.94 34.38
C GLU A 177 -7.88 -27.04 33.67
N SER A 178 -7.77 -26.65 32.40
CA SER A 178 -6.49 -26.75 31.65
C SER A 178 -5.41 -25.70 32.04
N SER A 179 -5.70 -24.79 32.98
CA SER A 179 -4.75 -23.77 33.44
C SER A 179 -4.06 -24.08 34.77
N MET A 180 -4.62 -24.91 35.65
CA MET A 180 -4.02 -25.18 36.97
C MET A 180 -2.83 -26.14 36.90
N ILE A 181 -2.92 -27.23 36.14
CA ILE A 181 -1.86 -28.26 36.06
C ILE A 181 -0.53 -27.71 35.50
N LYS A 182 -0.59 -26.69 34.63
CA LYS A 182 0.61 -26.00 34.12
C LYS A 182 1.26 -25.07 35.16
N SER A 183 0.50 -24.59 36.14
CA SER A 183 1.01 -23.72 37.20
C SER A 183 1.87 -24.52 38.18
N ASP A 184 1.37 -25.67 38.68
CA ASP A 184 2.10 -26.49 39.66
C ASP A 184 3.42 -27.05 39.11
N MET A 185 3.44 -27.48 37.84
CA MET A 185 4.68 -27.91 37.17
C MET A 185 5.71 -26.78 37.05
N TYR A 186 5.28 -25.52 36.89
CA TYR A 186 6.19 -24.38 36.81
C TYR A 186 6.65 -23.94 38.21
N SER A 187 5.75 -23.88 39.19
CA SER A 187 6.06 -23.56 40.59
C SER A 187 7.01 -24.60 41.20
N SER A 188 6.74 -25.89 41.07
CA SER A 188 7.61 -26.94 41.61
C SER A 188 9.01 -26.93 40.98
N ARG A 189 9.10 -26.57 39.68
CA ARG A 189 10.39 -26.39 39.00
C ARG A 189 11.14 -25.17 39.56
N MET A 190 10.46 -24.05 39.77
CA MET A 190 11.05 -22.85 40.38
C MET A 190 11.51 -23.11 41.82
N GLU A 191 10.69 -23.75 42.66
CA GLU A 191 11.06 -24.14 44.04
C GLU A 191 12.30 -25.06 44.05
N SER A 192 12.38 -26.05 43.15
CA SER A 192 13.57 -26.90 43.04
C SER A 192 14.84 -26.13 42.65
N GLN A 193 14.69 -25.08 41.83
CA GLN A 193 15.80 -24.20 41.44
C GLN A 193 16.18 -23.24 42.58
N GLU A 194 15.22 -22.66 43.30
CA GLU A 194 15.46 -21.81 44.47
C GLU A 194 16.11 -22.56 45.63
N LEU A 195 15.72 -23.82 45.87
CA LEU A 195 16.38 -24.71 46.82
C LEU A 195 17.83 -24.99 46.39
N THR A 196 18.06 -25.32 45.11
CA THR A 196 19.40 -25.57 44.57
C THR A 196 20.29 -24.33 44.66
N LEU A 197 19.77 -23.15 44.32
CA LEU A 197 20.47 -21.87 44.44
C LEU A 197 20.77 -21.52 45.90
N SER A 198 19.82 -21.75 46.81
CA SER A 198 20.03 -21.54 48.26
C SER A 198 21.13 -22.45 48.80
N GLN A 199 21.17 -23.72 48.36
CA GLN A 199 22.18 -24.70 48.75
C GLN A 199 23.57 -24.38 48.17
N LEU A 200 23.63 -23.86 46.94
CA LEU A 200 24.85 -23.35 46.32
C LEU A 200 25.37 -22.10 47.03
N LEU A 201 24.49 -21.13 47.35
CA LEU A 201 24.84 -19.92 48.10
C LEU A 201 25.32 -20.23 49.52
N GLN A 202 24.70 -21.20 50.20
CA GLN A 202 25.15 -21.64 51.53
C GLN A 202 26.51 -22.34 51.45
N SER A 203 26.77 -23.11 50.38
CA SER A 203 28.07 -23.75 50.15
C SER A 203 29.16 -22.71 49.85
N LEU A 204 28.85 -21.71 49.02
CA LEU A 204 29.76 -20.60 48.72
C LEU A 204 30.11 -19.82 49.99
N ARG A 205 29.14 -19.50 50.85
CA ARG A 205 29.39 -18.85 52.16
C ARG A 205 30.31 -19.68 53.05
N LYS A 206 30.07 -20.98 53.19
CA LYS A 206 30.93 -21.89 53.96
C LYS A 206 32.36 -21.91 53.44
N GLU A 207 32.54 -21.88 52.12
CA GLU A 207 33.86 -21.88 51.51
C GLU A 207 34.55 -20.52 51.59
N THR A 208 33.80 -19.41 51.57
CA THR A 208 34.32 -18.06 51.89
C THR A 208 34.82 -18.00 53.33
N GLU A 209 34.02 -18.41 54.31
CA GLU A 209 34.47 -18.49 55.72
C GLU A 209 35.67 -19.44 55.90
N ARG A 210 35.75 -20.51 55.10
CA ARG A 210 36.90 -21.43 55.11
C ARG A 210 38.16 -20.75 54.56
N GLY A 211 38.02 -19.97 53.49
CA GLY A 211 39.09 -19.12 52.95
C GLY A 211 39.58 -18.10 53.97
N GLU A 212 38.67 -17.41 54.66
CA GLU A 212 39.00 -16.45 55.72
C GLU A 212 39.74 -17.11 56.89
N ARG A 213 39.30 -18.29 57.35
CA ARG A 213 39.99 -19.07 58.39
C ARG A 213 41.40 -19.47 57.95
N LEU A 214 41.56 -20.01 56.74
CA LEU A 214 42.87 -20.39 56.18
C LEU A 214 43.79 -19.19 55.97
N GLN A 215 43.25 -18.02 55.61
CA GLN A 215 44.01 -16.78 55.47
C GLN A 215 44.52 -16.28 56.83
N HIS A 216 43.69 -16.38 57.87
CA HIS A 216 44.08 -16.04 59.24
C HIS A 216 45.14 -17.01 59.79
N ASP A 217 44.99 -18.32 59.55
CA ASP A 217 45.98 -19.34 59.93
C ASP A 217 47.32 -19.14 59.19
N LEU A 218 47.28 -18.77 57.90
CA LEU A 218 48.46 -18.42 57.11
C LEU A 218 49.20 -17.20 57.71
N GLN A 219 48.47 -16.15 58.07
CA GLN A 219 49.04 -14.96 58.71
C GLN A 219 49.65 -15.28 60.09
N ALA A 220 48.99 -16.13 60.88
CA ALA A 220 49.52 -16.61 62.16
C ALA A 220 50.79 -17.46 61.99
N ALA A 221 50.83 -18.32 60.97
CA ALA A 221 52.02 -19.11 60.62
C ALA A 221 53.17 -18.21 60.14
N GLN A 222 52.89 -17.20 59.30
CA GLN A 222 53.88 -16.21 58.86
C GLN A 222 54.46 -15.41 60.04
N HIS A 223 53.62 -14.94 60.98
CA HIS A 223 54.10 -14.26 62.20
C HIS A 223 54.98 -15.19 63.05
N ARG A 224 54.62 -16.47 63.16
CA ARG A 224 55.39 -17.46 63.92
C ARG A 224 56.71 -17.83 63.27
N ILE A 225 56.79 -17.86 61.94
CA ILE A 225 58.04 -18.01 61.18
C ILE A 225 58.91 -16.77 61.42
N TRP A 226 58.36 -15.56 61.27
CA TRP A 226 59.08 -14.31 61.54
C TRP A 226 59.63 -14.24 62.98
N GLU A 227 58.85 -14.66 63.99
CA GLU A 227 59.34 -14.79 65.37
C GLU A 227 60.50 -15.79 65.49
N LEU A 228 60.46 -16.92 64.78
CA LEU A 228 61.52 -17.93 64.82
C LEU A 228 62.78 -17.45 64.09
N GLU A 229 62.64 -16.81 62.94
CA GLU A 229 63.74 -16.16 62.20
C GLU A 229 64.44 -15.10 63.08
N GLN A 230 63.66 -14.27 63.78
CA GLN A 230 64.19 -13.28 64.73
C GLN A 230 64.84 -13.94 65.96
N ARG A 231 64.35 -15.08 66.44
CA ARG A 231 65.01 -15.83 67.54
C ARG A 231 66.32 -16.48 67.09
N VAL A 232 66.37 -17.04 65.87
CA VAL A 232 67.60 -17.61 65.29
C VAL A 232 68.64 -16.52 65.07
N ALA A 233 68.25 -15.38 64.47
CA ALA A 233 69.13 -14.23 64.27
C ALA A 233 69.70 -13.65 65.59
N ASN A 234 68.97 -13.77 66.71
CA ASN A 234 69.47 -13.41 68.04
C ASN A 234 70.35 -14.50 68.68
N MET A 235 70.10 -15.78 68.41
CA MET A 235 70.85 -16.92 68.98
C MET A 235 72.29 -17.04 68.44
N ASP A 236 72.53 -16.66 67.18
CA ASP A 236 73.86 -16.73 66.54
C ASP A 236 74.92 -15.75 67.15
N SER A 237 74.57 -15.01 68.21
CA SER A 237 75.45 -14.06 68.89
C SER A 237 76.06 -14.57 70.21
N THR A 238 75.63 -15.73 70.73
CA THR A 238 76.09 -16.24 72.04
C THR A 238 76.14 -17.77 72.16
N THR A 239 77.34 -18.38 72.03
CA THR A 239 77.67 -19.63 72.76
C THR A 239 79.18 -19.77 72.98
N GLN A 240 79.59 -20.07 74.22
CA GLN A 240 80.97 -20.36 74.62
C GLN A 240 81.02 -21.59 75.55
N THR A 241 81.91 -22.54 75.22
CA THR A 241 82.77 -23.31 76.15
C THR A 241 82.22 -24.48 77.03
N SER A 242 83.08 -25.54 77.14
CA SER A 242 83.29 -26.54 78.24
C SER A 242 82.42 -27.82 78.45
N LEU A 243 83.02 -29.00 78.18
CA LEU A 243 83.53 -30.07 79.12
C LEU A 243 82.67 -30.56 80.33
N PRO A 244 82.93 -31.75 80.97
CA PRO A 244 83.53 -33.07 80.58
C PRO A 244 82.60 -34.27 81.05
N PRO A 245 82.93 -35.32 81.87
CA PRO A 245 84.09 -36.25 82.00
C PRO A 245 83.80 -37.80 82.16
N GLN A 246 84.75 -38.67 81.74
CA GLN A 246 85.15 -40.01 82.29
C GLN A 246 84.23 -41.29 82.20
N PRO A 247 84.78 -42.55 82.22
CA PRO A 247 85.52 -43.16 83.36
C PRO A 247 86.73 -44.16 83.12
N ARG A 248 87.52 -44.33 84.21
CA ARG A 248 88.36 -45.46 84.77
C ARG A 248 88.91 -46.67 83.96
N GLU A 249 90.19 -47.04 84.22
CA GLU A 249 90.72 -48.25 84.92
C GLU A 249 92.28 -48.15 85.11
N GLN A 250 92.87 -48.31 86.31
CA GLN A 250 93.70 -49.43 86.88
C GLN A 250 94.99 -49.82 86.08
N GLN A 251 96.19 -50.15 86.65
CA GLN A 251 96.68 -50.48 88.02
C GLN A 251 98.25 -50.53 88.10
N LEU A 252 98.87 -50.39 89.30
CA LEU A 252 100.18 -50.97 89.80
C LEU A 252 101.53 -50.64 89.07
N GLU A 253 102.76 -50.71 89.66
CA GLU A 253 103.33 -50.41 91.00
C GLU A 253 104.90 -50.50 91.01
N VAL A 254 105.56 -49.90 92.03
CA VAL A 254 106.89 -50.23 92.64
C VAL A 254 108.26 -49.87 91.97
N ASP A 255 109.15 -49.29 92.81
CA ASP A 255 110.61 -49.04 92.66
C ASP A 255 111.50 -50.28 92.95
N THR A 256 112.76 -50.30 92.48
CA THR A 256 113.97 -50.53 93.34
C THR A 256 115.33 -50.52 92.57
N HIS A 257 116.41 -50.24 93.30
CA HIS A 257 117.82 -50.29 92.85
C HIS A 257 118.45 -51.71 92.97
N SER A 258 119.56 -51.96 92.22
CA SER A 258 120.87 -52.43 92.75
C SER A 258 121.60 -53.58 91.99
N LYS A 259 122.77 -53.23 91.41
CA LYS A 259 124.08 -53.94 91.39
C LYS A 259 124.25 -55.41 90.90
N THR A 260 124.91 -55.49 89.74
CA THR A 260 126.16 -56.22 89.38
C THR A 260 126.33 -57.76 89.41
N THR A 261 127.04 -58.22 88.36
CA THR A 261 127.89 -59.43 88.21
C THR A 261 127.26 -60.83 88.36
N GLN A 262 127.11 -61.53 87.22
CA GLN A 262 128.03 -62.62 86.86
C GLN A 262 127.99 -62.90 85.34
N GLU A 263 129.16 -63.08 84.72
CA GLU A 263 129.32 -63.23 83.26
C GLU A 263 129.23 -64.70 82.80
N ASP A 264 129.27 -64.91 81.48
CA ASP A 264 129.39 -66.19 80.76
C ASP A 264 128.20 -67.18 80.75
N ALA A 265 127.13 -66.95 81.52
CA ALA A 265 125.77 -67.27 81.04
C ALA A 265 125.16 -66.10 80.22
N ALA A 266 125.77 -64.91 80.33
CA ALA A 266 125.23 -63.65 79.85
C ALA A 266 125.22 -63.48 78.33
N LYS A 267 126.03 -64.22 77.56
CA LYS A 267 126.09 -64.08 76.08
C LYS A 267 124.86 -64.69 75.41
N SER A 268 124.54 -65.95 75.69
CA SER A 268 123.31 -66.59 75.20
C SER A 268 122.04 -65.97 75.82
N ALA A 269 122.09 -65.56 77.09
CA ALA A 269 120.97 -64.83 77.71
C ALA A 269 120.74 -63.47 77.04
N SER A 270 121.78 -62.67 76.80
CA SER A 270 121.65 -61.35 76.14
C SER A 270 121.30 -61.44 74.65
N GLU A 271 121.72 -62.49 73.94
CA GLU A 271 121.23 -62.78 72.58
C GLU A 271 119.74 -63.13 72.58
N VAL A 272 119.27 -63.97 73.51
CA VAL A 272 117.85 -64.28 73.69
C VAL A 272 117.05 -63.06 74.17
N GLU A 273 117.63 -62.17 74.96
CA GLU A 273 116.99 -60.91 75.39
C GLU A 273 116.99 -59.84 74.30
N ASN A 274 118.02 -59.77 73.45
CA ASN A 274 118.02 -58.96 72.23
C ASN A 274 116.99 -59.47 71.22
N LEU A 275 116.91 -60.79 71.00
CA LEU A 275 115.88 -61.39 70.16
C LEU A 275 114.48 -61.15 70.74
N LYS A 276 114.28 -61.27 72.07
CA LYS A 276 113.03 -60.85 72.72
C LYS A 276 112.78 -59.34 72.58
N ALA A 277 113.80 -58.49 72.61
CA ALA A 277 113.66 -57.04 72.44
C ALA A 277 113.28 -56.69 71.00
N GLN A 278 113.93 -57.30 70.00
CA GLN A 278 113.58 -57.20 68.59
C GLN A 278 112.17 -57.73 68.33
N MET A 279 111.80 -58.89 68.88
CA MET A 279 110.45 -59.45 68.75
C MET A 279 109.40 -58.53 69.41
N ARG A 280 109.71 -57.93 70.57
CA ARG A 280 108.84 -56.91 71.20
C ARG A 280 108.77 -55.60 70.38
N SER A 281 109.84 -55.21 69.68
CA SER A 281 109.81 -54.06 68.75
C SER A 281 108.95 -54.38 67.53
N LEU A 282 109.18 -55.52 66.89
CA LEU A 282 108.43 -55.97 65.72
C LEU A 282 106.93 -56.14 66.04
N CYS A 283 106.59 -56.68 67.21
CA CYS A 283 105.20 -56.73 67.68
C CYS A 283 104.60 -55.33 67.89
N LYS A 284 105.36 -54.37 68.44
CA LYS A 284 104.91 -52.98 68.58
C LYS A 284 104.74 -52.29 67.21
N GLU A 285 105.66 -52.52 66.28
CA GLU A 285 105.61 -51.98 64.91
C GLU A 285 104.43 -52.56 64.14
N LEU A 286 104.19 -53.88 64.25
CA LEU A 286 103.02 -54.55 63.70
C LEU A 286 101.72 -54.00 64.32
N GLN A 287 101.68 -53.82 65.64
CA GLN A 287 100.50 -53.26 66.32
C GLN A 287 100.26 -51.78 65.96
N GLN A 288 101.31 -51.00 65.73
CA GLN A 288 101.20 -49.63 65.18
C GLN A 288 100.74 -49.62 63.71
N ALA A 289 101.21 -50.57 62.89
CA ALA A 289 100.75 -50.73 61.52
C ALA A 289 99.26 -51.17 61.47
N GLN A 290 98.84 -52.03 62.40
CA GLN A 290 97.45 -52.43 62.57
C GLN A 290 96.57 -51.23 62.94
N SER A 291 96.95 -50.42 63.95
CA SER A 291 96.24 -49.18 64.32
C SER A 291 96.10 -48.23 63.12
N LYS A 292 97.18 -48.01 62.37
CA LYS A 292 97.16 -47.16 61.16
C LYS A 292 96.28 -47.72 60.05
N LEU A 293 96.20 -49.05 59.91
CA LEU A 293 95.29 -49.71 58.97
C LEU A 293 93.83 -49.52 59.42
N ASP A 294 93.52 -49.74 60.70
CA ASP A 294 92.19 -49.55 61.27
C ASP A 294 91.73 -48.08 61.14
N GLU A 295 92.63 -47.12 61.39
CA GLU A 295 92.43 -45.68 61.17
C GLU A 295 92.15 -45.37 59.68
N ALA A 296 92.92 -45.95 58.76
CA ALA A 296 92.74 -45.77 57.31
C ALA A 296 91.45 -46.42 56.79
N GLU A 297 91.06 -47.59 57.31
CA GLU A 297 89.78 -48.21 57.00
C GLU A 297 88.62 -47.39 57.56
N ASN A 298 88.74 -46.84 58.76
CA ASN A 298 87.71 -46.00 59.34
C ASN A 298 87.54 -44.69 58.54
N MET A 299 88.64 -44.06 58.12
CA MET A 299 88.61 -42.94 57.18
C MET A 299 87.98 -43.32 55.83
N LYS A 300 88.29 -44.50 55.29
CA LYS A 300 87.66 -45.02 54.06
C LYS A 300 86.15 -45.21 54.23
N ARG A 301 85.69 -45.81 55.33
CA ARG A 301 84.25 -45.96 55.64
C ARG A 301 83.56 -44.61 55.71
N ASN A 302 84.10 -43.67 56.51
CA ASN A 302 83.58 -42.31 56.63
C ASN A 302 83.50 -41.56 55.29
N LEU A 303 84.49 -41.73 54.40
CA LEU A 303 84.46 -41.16 53.05
C LEU A 303 83.43 -41.84 52.15
N GLN A 304 83.27 -43.17 52.24
CA GLN A 304 82.25 -43.91 51.49
C GLN A 304 80.84 -43.53 51.91
N ASP A 305 80.57 -43.40 53.21
CA ASP A 305 79.27 -42.96 53.73
C ASP A 305 78.99 -41.52 53.32
N ARG A 306 79.96 -40.61 53.44
CA ARG A 306 79.82 -39.23 52.95
C ARG A 306 79.62 -39.13 51.42
N CYS A 307 80.18 -40.06 50.64
CA CYS A 307 79.87 -40.16 49.21
C CYS A 307 78.41 -40.61 48.97
N ARG A 308 77.91 -41.59 49.72
CA ARG A 308 76.50 -42.02 49.65
C ARG A 308 75.53 -40.90 50.02
N ASP A 309 75.84 -40.16 51.09
CA ASP A 309 75.03 -39.02 51.53
C ASP A 309 74.94 -37.95 50.41
N MET A 310 76.08 -37.59 49.80
CA MET A 310 76.08 -36.65 48.66
C MET A 310 75.39 -37.21 47.41
N GLU A 311 75.46 -38.51 47.14
CA GLU A 311 74.71 -39.14 46.04
C GLU A 311 73.20 -39.10 46.29
N GLN A 312 72.77 -39.30 47.55
CA GLN A 312 71.38 -39.17 47.97
C GLN A 312 70.90 -37.71 47.85
N ASP A 313 71.68 -36.74 48.33
CA ASP A 313 71.39 -35.30 48.20
C ASP A 313 71.33 -34.85 46.73
N LEU A 314 72.22 -35.35 45.87
CA LEU A 314 72.14 -35.10 44.42
C LEU A 314 70.91 -35.76 43.79
N GLY A 315 70.42 -36.86 44.34
CA GLY A 315 69.15 -37.48 43.96
C GLY A 315 67.96 -36.59 44.31
N THR A 316 67.86 -36.16 45.57
CA THR A 316 66.74 -35.33 46.06
C THR A 316 66.70 -33.96 45.39
N LEU A 317 67.86 -33.32 45.18
CA LEU A 317 67.95 -32.04 44.45
C LEU A 317 67.52 -32.16 42.99
N LYS A 318 67.79 -33.29 42.33
CA LYS A 318 67.33 -33.54 40.95
C LYS A 318 65.81 -33.70 40.88
N THR A 319 65.18 -34.42 41.81
CA THR A 319 63.72 -34.54 41.87
C THR A 319 63.07 -33.19 42.17
N GLN A 320 63.58 -32.43 43.14
CA GLN A 320 63.07 -31.08 43.45
C GLN A 320 63.21 -30.11 42.27
N LEU A 321 64.29 -30.20 41.49
CA LEU A 321 64.45 -29.39 40.27
C LEU A 321 63.40 -29.74 39.20
N GLY A 322 63.10 -31.03 39.02
CA GLY A 322 62.06 -31.50 38.10
C GLY A 322 60.65 -31.06 38.53
N GLU A 323 60.31 -31.22 39.81
CA GLU A 323 59.06 -30.74 40.40
C GLU A 323 58.90 -29.22 40.23
N ARG A 324 59.96 -28.46 40.50
CA ARG A 324 59.97 -27.00 40.29
C ARG A 324 59.75 -26.62 38.83
N GLN A 325 60.36 -27.33 37.88
CA GLN A 325 60.14 -27.10 36.44
C GLN A 325 58.69 -27.42 36.05
N GLN A 326 58.12 -28.51 36.55
CA GLN A 326 56.71 -28.86 36.32
C GLN A 326 55.78 -27.77 36.84
N VAL A 327 55.92 -27.35 38.10
CA VAL A 327 55.13 -26.26 38.71
C VAL A 327 55.31 -24.93 37.97
N GLN A 328 56.49 -24.66 37.41
CA GLN A 328 56.71 -23.48 36.57
C GLN A 328 55.92 -23.57 35.26
N THR A 329 55.99 -24.69 34.53
CA THR A 329 55.20 -24.86 33.29
C THR A 329 53.69 -24.82 33.53
N GLU A 330 53.23 -25.32 34.67
CA GLU A 330 51.82 -25.26 35.06
C GLU A 330 51.39 -23.82 35.41
N ASN A 331 52.23 -23.03 36.09
CA ASN A 331 51.99 -21.60 36.30
C ASN A 331 51.93 -20.82 34.99
N GLU A 332 52.84 -21.10 34.05
CA GLU A 332 52.85 -20.46 32.72
C GLU A 332 51.57 -20.82 31.95
N ARG A 333 51.11 -22.07 32.01
CA ARG A 333 49.83 -22.52 31.43
C ARG A 333 48.63 -21.80 32.05
N LEU A 334 48.54 -21.79 33.38
CA LEU A 334 47.45 -21.16 34.14
C LEU A 334 47.41 -19.64 33.93
N LYS A 335 48.56 -18.99 33.75
CA LYS A 335 48.65 -17.56 33.44
C LYS A 335 48.04 -17.25 32.06
N VAL A 336 48.35 -18.04 31.04
CA VAL A 336 47.75 -17.88 29.70
C VAL A 336 46.24 -18.14 29.73
N GLU A 337 45.79 -19.14 30.51
CA GLU A 337 44.37 -19.43 30.72
C GLU A 337 43.64 -18.25 31.41
N LEU A 338 44.26 -17.67 32.45
CA LEU A 338 43.75 -16.47 33.14
C LEU A 338 43.70 -15.25 32.23
N ASP A 339 44.75 -14.98 31.45
CA ASP A 339 44.81 -13.87 30.49
C ASP A 339 43.73 -14.03 29.41
N SER A 340 43.49 -15.25 28.93
CA SER A 340 42.42 -15.60 27.98
C SER A 340 41.03 -15.37 28.57
N MET A 341 40.76 -15.86 29.78
CA MET A 341 39.50 -15.60 30.50
C MET A 341 39.29 -14.11 30.79
N GLN A 342 40.35 -13.37 31.13
CA GLN A 342 40.26 -11.94 31.37
C GLN A 342 39.95 -11.16 30.07
N ALA A 343 40.50 -11.59 28.93
CA ALA A 343 40.17 -11.03 27.62
C ALA A 343 38.72 -11.33 27.22
N ALA A 344 38.23 -12.56 27.44
CA ALA A 344 36.84 -12.94 27.20
C ALA A 344 35.87 -12.12 28.06
N ASN A 345 36.16 -11.94 29.35
CA ASN A 345 35.33 -11.14 30.25
C ASN A 345 35.30 -9.65 29.84
N LYS A 346 36.45 -9.07 29.43
CA LYS A 346 36.51 -7.70 28.87
C LYS A 346 35.70 -7.55 27.58
N LEU A 347 35.68 -8.57 26.72
CA LEU A 347 34.85 -8.56 25.50
C LEU A 347 33.35 -8.61 25.85
N GLU A 348 32.97 -9.48 26.78
CA GLU A 348 31.57 -9.64 27.20
C GLU A 348 31.04 -8.39 27.91
N GLN A 349 31.86 -7.72 28.72
CA GLN A 349 31.53 -6.41 29.31
C GLN A 349 31.28 -5.33 28.26
N ARG A 350 32.01 -5.34 27.13
CA ARG A 350 31.77 -4.40 26.02
C ARG A 350 30.44 -4.69 25.32
N LYS A 351 30.17 -5.96 24.97
CA LYS A 351 28.89 -6.36 24.39
C LYS A 351 27.71 -5.98 25.28
N ALA A 352 27.78 -6.29 26.57
CA ALA A 352 26.72 -5.93 27.53
C ALA A 352 26.53 -4.40 27.65
N GLN A 353 27.58 -3.60 27.43
CA GLN A 353 27.46 -2.14 27.38
C GLN A 353 26.88 -1.64 26.05
N GLU A 354 27.24 -2.26 24.93
CA GLU A 354 26.64 -2.00 23.61
C GLU A 354 25.14 -2.34 23.61
N GLU A 355 24.74 -3.47 24.18
CA GLU A 355 23.33 -3.85 24.37
C GLU A 355 22.56 -2.86 25.25
N ARG A 356 23.17 -2.38 26.34
CA ARG A 356 22.57 -1.30 27.17
C ARG A 356 22.39 -0.01 26.38
N ASN A 357 23.37 0.37 25.57
CA ASN A 357 23.29 1.56 24.73
C ASN A 357 22.20 1.41 23.66
N ASN A 358 22.10 0.24 23.02
CA ASN A 358 21.06 -0.07 22.04
C ASN A 358 19.66 -0.06 22.69
N LEU A 359 19.51 -0.63 23.88
CA LEU A 359 18.26 -0.60 24.65
C LEU A 359 17.87 0.84 25.06
N ALA A 360 18.84 1.68 25.40
CA ALA A 360 18.59 3.10 25.69
C ALA A 360 18.10 3.83 24.43
N GLN A 361 18.79 3.68 23.30
CA GLN A 361 18.37 4.26 22.02
C GLN A 361 16.98 3.80 21.59
N LEU A 362 16.64 2.52 21.80
CA LEU A 362 15.31 1.99 21.50
C LEU A 362 14.23 2.58 22.41
N LYS A 363 14.53 2.80 23.69
CA LYS A 363 13.62 3.49 24.63
C LYS A 363 13.41 4.94 24.25
N ASP A 364 14.46 5.66 23.86
CA ASP A 364 14.37 7.05 23.40
C ASP A 364 13.55 7.14 22.10
N ALA A 365 13.75 6.22 21.16
CA ALA A 365 12.98 6.14 19.92
C ALA A 365 11.50 5.82 20.17
N TYR A 366 11.20 4.87 21.06
CA TYR A 366 9.83 4.57 21.48
C TYR A 366 9.15 5.76 22.16
N THR A 367 9.88 6.47 23.03
CA THR A 367 9.38 7.65 23.75
C THR A 367 9.02 8.76 22.77
N LYS A 368 9.90 9.07 21.82
CA LYS A 368 9.62 10.04 20.74
C LYS A 368 8.42 9.64 19.89
N LEU A 369 8.33 8.38 19.47
CA LEU A 369 7.18 7.91 18.68
C LEU A 369 5.85 8.03 19.46
N TYR A 370 5.89 7.85 20.78
CA TYR A 370 4.74 8.05 21.66
C TYR A 370 4.38 9.54 21.81
N GLU A 371 5.37 10.42 21.90
CA GLU A 371 5.20 11.88 21.87
C GLU A 371 4.59 12.34 20.53
N ASP A 372 5.20 11.97 19.39
CA ASP A 372 4.71 12.24 18.03
C ASP A 372 3.25 11.77 17.83
N TYR A 373 2.92 10.57 18.32
CA TYR A 373 1.56 10.03 18.25
C TYR A 373 0.57 10.88 19.05
N ASN A 374 0.93 11.30 20.27
CA ASN A 374 0.06 12.15 21.08
C ASN A 374 -0.12 13.55 20.47
N GLU A 375 0.94 14.12 19.90
CA GLU A 375 0.86 15.39 19.17
C GLU A 375 -0.06 15.28 17.96
N LEU A 376 0.06 14.21 17.16
CA LEU A 376 -0.80 13.95 16.01
C LEU A 376 -2.27 13.73 16.42
N MET A 377 -2.52 13.07 17.54
CA MET A 377 -3.86 12.89 18.09
C MET A 377 -4.49 14.21 18.57
N GLU A 378 -3.70 15.09 19.21
CA GLU A 378 -4.17 16.43 19.59
C GLU A 378 -4.32 17.37 18.39
N GLU A 379 -3.46 17.28 17.36
CA GLU A 379 -3.68 17.95 16.06
C GLU A 379 -5.00 17.50 15.42
N LYS A 380 -5.22 16.20 15.34
CA LYS A 380 -6.43 15.61 14.75
C LYS A 380 -7.68 16.12 15.47
N LYS A 381 -7.68 16.10 16.80
CA LYS A 381 -8.76 16.62 17.65
C LYS A 381 -9.00 18.12 17.47
N LYS A 382 -7.93 18.94 17.32
CA LYS A 382 -8.03 20.37 16.99
C LYS A 382 -8.63 20.60 15.60
N ARG A 383 -8.23 19.81 14.59
CA ARG A 383 -8.78 19.86 13.22
C ARG A 383 -10.25 19.44 13.19
N GLU A 384 -10.61 18.31 13.81
CA GLU A 384 -11.98 17.81 13.90
C GLU A 384 -12.92 18.85 14.56
N GLY A 385 -12.44 19.58 15.58
CA GLY A 385 -13.22 20.61 16.26
C GLY A 385 -13.38 21.96 15.52
N SER A 386 -12.57 22.24 14.49
CA SER A 386 -12.53 23.58 13.84
C SER A 386 -12.72 23.57 12.32
N VAL A 387 -12.32 22.50 11.64
CA VAL A 387 -12.41 22.37 10.17
C VAL A 387 -13.75 21.76 9.77
N SER A 388 -14.23 20.76 10.52
CA SER A 388 -15.41 19.97 10.11
C SER A 388 -16.75 20.73 10.15
N LYS A 389 -16.89 21.85 10.86
CA LYS A 389 -18.19 22.51 11.05
C LYS A 389 -18.44 23.64 10.05
N GLU A 390 -17.47 24.53 9.90
CA GLU A 390 -17.50 25.61 8.90
C GLU A 390 -17.46 25.03 7.47
N GLU A 391 -16.61 24.04 7.18
CA GLU A 391 -16.57 23.41 5.85
C GLU A 391 -17.86 22.65 5.53
N TYR A 392 -18.43 21.93 6.50
CA TYR A 392 -19.73 21.27 6.33
C TYR A 392 -20.85 22.28 6.07
N SER A 393 -20.87 23.39 6.81
CA SER A 393 -21.86 24.46 6.63
C SER A 393 -21.73 25.14 5.26
N GLU A 394 -20.50 25.39 4.80
CA GLU A 394 -20.21 25.94 3.47
C GLU A 394 -20.56 24.95 2.34
N LEU A 395 -20.27 23.66 2.51
CA LEU A 395 -20.69 22.61 1.57
C LEU A 395 -22.21 22.47 1.51
N GLN A 396 -22.89 22.50 2.66
CA GLN A 396 -24.35 22.45 2.72
C GLN A 396 -25.00 23.68 2.07
N ARG A 397 -24.41 24.88 2.25
CA ARG A 397 -24.81 26.11 1.57
C ARG A 397 -24.61 26.02 0.05
N ARG A 398 -23.49 25.46 -0.42
CA ARG A 398 -23.23 25.22 -1.85
C ARG A 398 -24.18 24.21 -2.45
N LEU A 399 -24.50 23.13 -1.72
CA LEU A 399 -25.48 22.13 -2.12
C LEU A 399 -26.86 22.78 -2.33
N ALA A 400 -27.36 23.50 -1.32
CA ALA A 400 -28.66 24.19 -1.40
C ALA A 400 -28.72 25.21 -2.56
N MET A 401 -27.64 25.94 -2.82
CA MET A 401 -27.54 26.82 -3.99
C MET A 401 -27.57 26.06 -5.33
N ALA A 402 -26.91 24.90 -5.41
CA ALA A 402 -26.91 24.07 -6.61
C ALA A 402 -28.30 23.43 -6.85
N GLU A 403 -28.97 22.97 -5.79
CA GLU A 403 -30.34 22.46 -5.82
C GLU A 403 -31.33 23.52 -6.30
N GLN A 404 -31.26 24.75 -5.74
CA GLN A 404 -32.09 25.87 -6.22
C GLN A 404 -31.80 26.20 -7.70
N ALA A 405 -30.54 26.27 -8.10
CA ALA A 405 -30.18 26.55 -9.49
C ALA A 405 -30.59 25.43 -10.48
N LEU A 406 -30.74 24.19 -10.00
CA LEU A 406 -31.33 23.09 -10.78
C LEU A 406 -32.84 23.21 -10.86
N ALA A 407 -33.53 23.55 -9.75
CA ALA A 407 -34.97 23.81 -9.75
C ALA A 407 -35.34 24.98 -10.69
N ASP A 408 -34.62 26.09 -10.63
CA ASP A 408 -34.81 27.26 -11.51
C ASP A 408 -34.62 26.89 -12.99
N LYS A 409 -33.64 26.02 -13.30
CA LYS A 409 -33.42 25.51 -14.66
C LYS A 409 -34.54 24.57 -15.10
N GLN A 410 -35.02 23.71 -14.21
CA GLN A 410 -36.11 22.79 -14.50
C GLN A 410 -37.41 23.56 -14.80
N GLN A 411 -37.73 24.58 -14.00
CA GLN A 411 -38.88 25.46 -14.26
C GLN A 411 -38.79 26.11 -15.64
N ARG A 412 -37.64 26.70 -16.00
CA ARG A 412 -37.45 27.30 -17.34
C ARG A 412 -37.59 26.28 -18.48
N ILE A 413 -37.14 25.04 -18.28
CA ILE A 413 -37.30 23.96 -19.26
C ILE A 413 -38.78 23.65 -19.47
N ASP A 414 -39.56 23.62 -18.39
CA ASP A 414 -41.00 23.32 -18.45
C ASP A 414 -41.82 24.50 -19.00
N ASP A 415 -41.46 25.75 -18.67
CA ASP A 415 -41.99 26.96 -19.30
C ASP A 415 -41.74 26.95 -20.82
N MET A 416 -40.50 26.65 -21.25
CA MET A 416 -40.13 26.55 -22.66
C MET A 416 -40.86 25.42 -23.39
N LYS A 417 -41.08 24.26 -22.75
CA LYS A 417 -41.91 23.18 -23.34
C LYS A 417 -43.36 23.63 -23.54
N GLN A 418 -43.93 24.36 -22.59
CA GLN A 418 -45.28 24.89 -22.71
C GLN A 418 -45.38 25.91 -23.85
N GLU A 419 -44.38 26.80 -24.00
CA GLU A 419 -44.31 27.72 -25.12
C GLU A 419 -44.19 26.98 -26.47
N ILE A 420 -43.31 25.98 -26.58
CA ILE A 420 -43.16 25.15 -27.79
C ILE A 420 -44.48 24.49 -28.15
N PHE A 421 -45.15 23.83 -27.21
CA PHE A 421 -46.44 23.17 -27.47
C PHE A 421 -47.53 24.15 -27.93
N GLN A 422 -47.58 25.36 -27.34
CA GLN A 422 -48.49 26.41 -27.76
C GLN A 422 -48.15 26.92 -29.18
N LYS A 423 -46.87 27.02 -29.53
CA LYS A 423 -46.41 27.41 -30.87
C LYS A 423 -46.66 26.32 -31.93
N GLU A 424 -46.53 25.04 -31.57
CA GLU A 424 -46.89 23.91 -32.44
C GLU A 424 -48.38 23.97 -32.80
N LYS A 425 -49.26 24.18 -31.82
CA LYS A 425 -50.70 24.38 -32.05
C LYS A 425 -51.02 25.62 -32.92
N GLU A 426 -50.28 26.71 -32.75
CA GLU A 426 -50.41 27.89 -33.62
C GLU A 426 -49.99 27.56 -35.07
N LEU A 427 -48.88 26.85 -35.26
CA LEU A 427 -48.42 26.39 -36.58
C LEU A 427 -49.42 25.46 -37.27
N GLU A 428 -50.07 24.56 -36.55
CA GLU A 428 -51.18 23.74 -37.09
C GLU A 428 -52.29 24.63 -37.68
N THR A 429 -52.74 25.66 -36.97
CA THR A 429 -53.78 26.57 -37.49
C THR A 429 -53.31 27.38 -38.70
N ILE A 430 -52.05 27.83 -38.73
CA ILE A 430 -51.46 28.52 -39.88
C ILE A 430 -51.44 27.61 -41.12
N SER A 431 -51.10 26.33 -40.95
CA SER A 431 -51.10 25.35 -42.05
C SER A 431 -52.49 25.16 -42.68
N VAL A 432 -53.55 25.18 -41.85
CA VAL A 432 -54.94 25.11 -42.31
C VAL A 432 -55.33 26.38 -43.07
N PHE A 433 -54.98 27.57 -42.56
CA PHE A 433 -55.25 28.83 -43.27
C PHE A 433 -54.48 28.94 -44.59
N GLN A 434 -53.26 28.43 -44.66
CA GLN A 434 -52.49 28.38 -45.90
C GLN A 434 -53.19 27.47 -46.94
N ALA A 435 -53.57 26.25 -46.55
CA ALA A 435 -54.31 25.34 -47.42
C ALA A 435 -55.66 25.94 -47.90
N GLN A 436 -56.37 26.65 -47.01
CA GLN A 436 -57.60 27.36 -47.36
C GLN A 436 -57.34 28.48 -48.39
N ALA A 437 -56.27 29.26 -48.23
CA ALA A 437 -55.88 30.30 -49.18
C ALA A 437 -55.46 29.72 -50.53
N GLU A 438 -54.75 28.59 -50.54
CA GLU A 438 -54.38 27.88 -51.77
C GLU A 438 -55.63 27.39 -52.53
N VAL A 439 -56.59 26.75 -51.85
CA VAL A 439 -57.88 26.34 -52.42
C VAL A 439 -58.64 27.53 -53.01
N TYR A 440 -58.85 28.61 -52.23
CA TYR A 440 -59.55 29.80 -52.74
C TYR A 440 -58.84 30.46 -53.92
N SER A 441 -57.50 30.45 -53.95
CA SER A 441 -56.74 30.96 -55.10
C SER A 441 -56.95 30.09 -56.34
N SER A 442 -56.93 28.76 -56.18
CA SER A 442 -57.18 27.79 -57.25
C SER A 442 -58.60 27.94 -57.80
N ASP A 443 -59.60 28.00 -56.93
CA ASP A 443 -61.00 28.18 -57.31
C ASP A 443 -61.22 29.52 -58.04
N PHE A 444 -60.58 30.60 -57.58
CA PHE A 444 -60.63 31.90 -58.25
C PHE A 444 -60.01 31.86 -59.65
N TYR A 445 -58.86 31.19 -59.84
CA TYR A 445 -58.25 31.02 -61.15
C TYR A 445 -59.08 30.10 -62.06
N ALA A 446 -59.67 29.04 -61.52
CA ALA A 446 -60.55 28.13 -62.26
C ALA A 446 -61.84 28.83 -62.73
N GLU A 447 -62.51 29.57 -61.85
CA GLU A 447 -63.70 30.36 -62.18
C GLU A 447 -63.37 31.46 -63.19
N ARG A 448 -62.19 32.10 -63.07
CA ARG A 448 -61.72 33.08 -64.04
C ARG A 448 -61.53 32.44 -65.42
N ALA A 449 -60.81 31.32 -65.50
CA ALA A 449 -60.57 30.61 -66.76
C ALA A 449 -61.88 30.06 -67.37
N ALA A 450 -62.85 29.65 -66.55
CA ALA A 450 -64.18 29.25 -67.00
C ALA A 450 -64.95 30.45 -67.59
N ARG A 451 -64.92 31.62 -66.93
CA ARG A 451 -65.53 32.85 -67.45
C ARG A 451 -64.87 33.32 -68.74
N GLU A 452 -63.54 33.29 -68.82
CA GLU A 452 -62.80 33.67 -70.03
C GLU A 452 -63.20 32.76 -71.22
N LYS A 453 -63.31 31.43 -71.03
CA LYS A 453 -63.87 30.52 -72.04
C LYS A 453 -65.31 30.81 -72.43
N ILE A 454 -66.19 31.09 -71.46
CA ILE A 454 -67.59 31.48 -71.74
C ILE A 454 -67.65 32.79 -72.54
N HIS A 455 -66.75 33.74 -72.26
CA HIS A 455 -66.60 34.98 -73.02
C HIS A 455 -66.12 34.71 -74.46
N GLU A 456 -65.09 33.88 -74.65
CA GLU A 456 -64.61 33.44 -75.98
C GLU A 456 -65.72 32.74 -76.79
N GLU A 457 -66.47 31.82 -76.18
CA GLU A 457 -67.60 31.15 -76.84
C GLU A 457 -68.74 32.12 -77.19
N LYS A 458 -69.04 33.07 -76.31
CA LYS A 458 -70.03 34.12 -76.53
C LYS A 458 -69.63 35.03 -77.69
N GLU A 459 -68.36 35.42 -77.79
CA GLU A 459 -67.84 36.22 -78.90
C GLU A 459 -67.87 35.43 -80.22
N ARG A 460 -67.47 34.15 -80.19
CA ARG A 460 -67.59 33.23 -81.35
C ARG A 460 -69.04 33.11 -81.84
N LEU A 461 -69.99 32.92 -80.93
CA LEU A 461 -71.42 32.84 -81.26
C LEU A 461 -71.98 34.18 -81.75
N ALA A 462 -71.56 35.31 -81.17
CA ALA A 462 -71.94 36.64 -81.63
C ALA A 462 -71.46 36.90 -83.08
N ALA A 463 -70.22 36.55 -83.40
CA ALA A 463 -69.67 36.65 -84.75
C ALA A 463 -70.41 35.75 -85.75
N GLN A 464 -70.77 34.52 -85.36
CA GLN A 464 -71.59 33.62 -86.19
C GLN A 464 -73.01 34.19 -86.42
N LEU A 465 -73.65 34.76 -85.40
CA LEU A 465 -74.95 35.43 -85.53
C LEU A 465 -74.86 36.68 -86.42
N GLU A 466 -73.79 37.46 -86.34
CA GLU A 466 -73.58 38.61 -87.22
C GLU A 466 -73.37 38.19 -88.68
N TYR A 467 -72.61 37.12 -88.91
CA TYR A 467 -72.44 36.53 -90.25
C TYR A 467 -73.78 36.06 -90.83
N VAL A 468 -74.58 35.31 -90.07
CA VAL A 468 -75.91 34.84 -90.50
C VAL A 468 -76.88 36.02 -90.70
N LYS A 469 -76.80 37.08 -89.88
CA LYS A 469 -77.57 38.32 -90.13
C LYS A 469 -77.17 39.01 -91.42
N LYS A 470 -75.86 39.10 -91.72
CA LYS A 470 -75.35 39.65 -92.99
C LYS A 470 -75.82 38.82 -94.19
N GLN A 471 -75.77 37.49 -94.11
CA GLN A 471 -76.30 36.62 -95.16
C GLN A 471 -77.81 36.77 -95.35
N ASN A 472 -78.60 36.83 -94.26
CA ASN A 472 -80.05 37.08 -94.37
C ASN A 472 -80.34 38.46 -94.97
N SER A 473 -79.59 39.50 -94.60
CA SER A 473 -79.70 40.83 -95.22
C SER A 473 -79.38 40.78 -96.71
N GLN A 474 -78.31 40.08 -97.11
CA GLN A 474 -77.93 39.89 -98.51
C GLN A 474 -79.03 39.16 -99.30
N LEU A 475 -79.57 38.06 -98.76
CA LEU A 475 -80.68 37.32 -99.39
C LEU A 475 -81.96 38.16 -99.46
N GLN A 476 -82.24 38.99 -98.45
CA GLN A 476 -83.36 39.92 -98.48
C GLN A 476 -83.15 41.02 -99.52
N ASP A 477 -81.96 41.62 -99.57
CA ASP A 477 -81.55 42.60 -100.58
C ASP A 477 -81.62 42.01 -101.99
N GLU A 478 -81.24 40.74 -102.17
CA GLU A 478 -81.37 39.97 -103.41
C GLU A 478 -82.85 39.76 -103.78
N MET A 479 -83.69 39.26 -102.87
CA MET A 479 -85.14 39.13 -103.11
C MET A 479 -85.79 40.46 -103.44
N GLU A 480 -85.45 41.53 -102.71
CA GLU A 480 -85.94 42.87 -102.99
C GLU A 480 -85.35 43.43 -104.30
N SER A 481 -84.12 43.07 -104.69
CA SER A 481 -83.53 43.47 -105.96
C SER A 481 -84.22 42.79 -107.14
N LEU A 482 -84.56 41.51 -107.02
CA LEU A 482 -85.35 40.74 -107.98
C LEU A 482 -86.79 41.26 -108.02
N GLY A 483 -87.38 41.59 -106.87
CA GLY A 483 -88.66 42.28 -106.77
C GLY A 483 -88.65 43.64 -107.46
N ARG A 484 -87.61 44.46 -107.23
CA ARG A 484 -87.36 45.76 -107.88
C ARG A 484 -86.99 45.64 -109.35
N GLN A 485 -86.40 44.52 -109.79
CA GLN A 485 -86.09 44.25 -111.19
C GLN A 485 -87.37 43.83 -111.93
N SER A 486 -88.15 42.90 -111.38
CA SER A 486 -89.49 42.55 -111.85
C SER A 486 -90.40 43.78 -111.92
N LEU A 487 -90.41 44.64 -110.89
CA LEU A 487 -91.11 45.92 -110.92
C LEU A 487 -90.59 46.89 -111.99
N ARG A 488 -89.28 46.95 -112.25
CA ARG A 488 -88.71 47.78 -113.32
C ARG A 488 -88.98 47.21 -114.72
N GLU A 489 -89.05 45.90 -114.89
CA GLU A 489 -89.46 45.25 -116.13
C GLU A 489 -90.97 45.46 -116.40
N LEU A 490 -91.80 45.45 -115.35
CA LEU A 490 -93.22 45.83 -115.41
C LEU A 490 -93.41 47.33 -115.72
N GLN A 491 -92.70 48.22 -115.03
CA GLN A 491 -92.79 49.68 -115.22
C GLN A 491 -92.15 50.14 -116.55
N GLY A 492 -91.12 49.47 -117.03
CA GLY A 492 -90.48 49.74 -118.32
C GLY A 492 -91.42 49.55 -119.52
N ARG A 493 -92.57 48.89 -119.33
CA ARG A 493 -93.62 48.78 -120.35
C ARG A 493 -94.62 49.96 -120.34
N HIS A 494 -94.67 50.79 -119.28
CA HIS A 494 -95.58 51.92 -119.19
C HIS A 494 -95.03 53.09 -118.33
N VAL A 495 -94.67 54.20 -118.99
CA VAL A 495 -94.46 55.51 -118.33
C VAL A 495 -95.30 56.58 -119.03
N PRO A 496 -96.27 57.18 -118.30
CA PRO A 496 -96.23 58.62 -118.03
C PRO A 496 -96.35 58.89 -116.51
N ARG A 497 -95.53 59.76 -115.88
CA ARG A 497 -95.35 61.22 -116.08
C ARG A 497 -96.41 62.09 -115.37
N GLY A 498 -96.19 62.31 -114.07
CA GLY A 498 -95.97 63.66 -113.53
C GLY A 498 -97.12 64.43 -112.88
N ALA A 499 -96.90 64.84 -111.62
CA ALA A 499 -97.16 66.19 -111.12
C ALA A 499 -96.14 66.51 -110.01
N ASN A 500 -95.63 67.74 -109.98
CA ASN A 500 -94.48 68.20 -109.17
C ASN A 500 -94.66 69.72 -108.87
N PRO A 501 -93.71 70.46 -108.26
CA PRO A 501 -93.63 70.74 -106.83
C PRO A 501 -93.73 72.25 -106.47
N GLN A 502 -93.74 72.56 -105.16
CA GLN A 502 -93.27 73.78 -104.49
C GLN A 502 -93.60 73.62 -102.99
N GLY A 503 -92.85 74.04 -101.97
CA GLY A 503 -91.49 74.56 -101.76
C GLY A 503 -91.38 74.76 -100.22
N GLY A 504 -90.33 74.34 -99.50
CA GLY A 504 -89.08 75.09 -99.35
C GLY A 504 -88.73 75.32 -97.85
N SER A 505 -87.78 74.52 -97.35
CA SER A 505 -86.86 74.79 -96.21
C SER A 505 -87.35 75.06 -94.77
N SER A 506 -86.91 74.16 -93.87
CA SER A 506 -86.02 74.45 -92.71
C SER A 506 -86.52 74.22 -91.27
N LEU A 507 -85.62 73.57 -90.51
CA LEU A 507 -85.40 73.61 -89.05
C LEU A 507 -86.34 72.88 -88.06
N HIS A 508 -85.66 72.16 -87.15
CA HIS A 508 -86.10 71.61 -85.86
C HIS A 508 -87.32 70.68 -85.81
N SER A 509 -87.05 69.39 -85.61
CA SER A 509 -88.00 68.45 -84.98
C SER A 509 -87.51 68.11 -83.57
N MET A 510 -88.35 68.38 -82.58
CA MET A 510 -88.14 68.00 -81.18
C MET A 510 -89.28 67.09 -80.72
N GLN A 511 -88.88 66.10 -79.90
CA GLN A 511 -89.68 65.38 -78.90
C GLN A 511 -90.77 64.39 -79.37
N GLY A 512 -90.85 63.27 -78.62
CA GLY A 512 -91.96 62.32 -78.75
C GLY A 512 -91.76 60.92 -78.16
N ALA A 513 -90.55 60.62 -77.66
CA ALA A 513 -90.24 59.69 -76.57
C ALA A 513 -91.27 58.58 -76.19
N ARG A 514 -90.96 57.33 -76.55
CA ARG A 514 -91.28 56.15 -75.74
C ARG A 514 -89.99 55.45 -75.35
N GLY A 515 -89.75 55.28 -74.05
CA GLY A 515 -88.59 54.58 -73.50
C GLY A 515 -88.53 54.75 -71.98
N ARG A 516 -88.16 53.66 -71.29
CA ARG A 516 -88.21 53.36 -69.84
C ARG A 516 -89.37 52.44 -69.44
N ASP A 517 -89.15 51.37 -68.67
CA ASP A 517 -87.88 50.73 -68.29
C ASP A 517 -88.08 49.20 -68.19
N TRP A 518 -87.05 48.43 -68.52
CA TRP A 518 -87.05 46.97 -68.40
C TRP A 518 -86.65 46.54 -66.99
N GLN A 519 -87.62 46.11 -66.18
CA GLN A 519 -87.37 45.47 -64.88
C GLN A 519 -88.51 44.51 -64.53
N GLN A 520 -88.44 43.28 -65.05
CA GLN A 520 -89.23 42.17 -64.49
C GLN A 520 -88.47 41.60 -63.29
N HIS A 521 -88.78 42.14 -62.10
CA HIS A 521 -88.49 41.46 -60.85
C HIS A 521 -89.35 40.19 -60.76
N VAL A 522 -88.71 39.05 -60.50
CA VAL A 522 -89.40 37.84 -60.04
C VAL A 522 -89.70 38.06 -58.56
N ASN A 523 -90.94 38.45 -58.24
CA ASN A 523 -91.38 38.61 -56.86
C ASN A 523 -91.50 37.23 -56.19
N ILE A 524 -90.50 36.90 -55.38
CA ILE A 524 -90.61 35.89 -54.33
C ILE A 524 -91.47 36.52 -53.22
N PRO A 525 -92.49 35.83 -52.65
CA PRO A 525 -93.23 36.37 -51.51
C PRO A 525 -92.28 36.60 -50.32
N GLU A 526 -92.20 37.84 -49.83
CA GLU A 526 -91.18 38.26 -48.83
C GLU A 526 -91.25 37.53 -47.48
N HIS A 527 -92.35 36.81 -47.21
CA HIS A 527 -92.61 36.13 -45.93
C HIS A 527 -93.04 34.66 -46.10
N ALA A 528 -92.28 33.86 -46.86
CA ALA A 528 -92.53 32.43 -47.04
C ALA A 528 -91.55 31.56 -46.22
N CYS A 529 -92.05 30.55 -45.50
CA CYS A 529 -91.19 29.60 -44.78
C CYS A 529 -90.51 28.62 -45.76
N PRO A 530 -89.18 28.47 -45.76
CA PRO A 530 -88.47 27.63 -46.74
C PRO A 530 -88.66 26.11 -46.54
N LYS A 531 -89.20 25.64 -45.41
CA LYS A 531 -89.44 24.19 -45.16
C LYS A 531 -90.83 23.73 -45.63
N CYS A 532 -91.88 24.50 -45.35
CA CYS A 532 -93.28 24.14 -45.67
C CYS A 532 -93.90 24.99 -46.80
N ASN A 533 -93.22 26.06 -47.23
CA ASN A 533 -93.67 27.02 -48.25
C ASN A 533 -95.00 27.74 -47.90
N GLU A 534 -95.33 27.84 -46.61
CA GLU A 534 -96.46 28.62 -46.09
C GLU A 534 -96.12 30.13 -46.14
N ILE A 535 -97.06 30.94 -46.64
CA ILE A 535 -96.93 32.39 -46.77
C ILE A 535 -97.59 33.05 -45.56
N LEU A 536 -96.81 33.80 -44.79
CA LEU A 536 -97.22 34.44 -43.55
C LEU A 536 -97.39 35.96 -43.76
N PRO A 537 -98.21 36.63 -42.93
CA PRO A 537 -98.57 38.03 -43.18
C PRO A 537 -97.44 39.03 -42.92
N ASP A 538 -96.48 38.69 -42.05
CA ASP A 538 -95.35 39.53 -41.67
C ASP A 538 -94.11 38.71 -41.23
N LEU A 539 -92.99 39.42 -41.02
CA LEU A 539 -91.71 38.86 -40.63
C LEU A 539 -91.71 38.27 -39.21
N ASP A 540 -92.47 38.87 -38.28
CA ASP A 540 -92.54 38.42 -36.89
C ASP A 540 -93.25 37.06 -36.79
N THR A 541 -94.37 36.89 -37.52
CA THR A 541 -95.05 35.59 -37.64
C THR A 541 -94.14 34.55 -38.30
N LEU A 542 -93.33 34.95 -39.31
CA LEU A 542 -92.35 34.08 -39.94
C LEU A 542 -91.23 33.66 -38.99
N GLN A 543 -90.71 34.55 -38.15
CA GLN A 543 -89.66 34.20 -37.17
C GLN A 543 -90.16 33.20 -36.12
N ILE A 544 -91.39 33.39 -35.62
CA ILE A 544 -92.03 32.43 -34.69
C ILE A 544 -92.22 31.09 -35.39
N HIS A 545 -92.82 31.08 -36.58
CA HIS A 545 -93.05 29.86 -37.34
C HIS A 545 -91.75 29.11 -37.67
N ILE A 546 -90.67 29.80 -38.07
CA ILE A 546 -89.38 29.16 -38.36
C ILE A 546 -88.81 28.47 -37.11
N MET A 547 -89.02 29.02 -35.91
CA MET A 547 -88.58 28.41 -34.66
C MET A 547 -89.25 27.06 -34.40
N ASP A 548 -90.57 26.99 -34.58
CA ASP A 548 -91.36 25.76 -34.41
C ASP A 548 -91.18 24.78 -35.57
N CYS A 549 -90.99 25.30 -36.78
CA CYS A 549 -90.91 24.53 -38.03
C CYS A 549 -89.51 23.97 -38.29
N ILE A 550 -88.43 24.44 -37.65
CA ILE A 550 -87.08 23.84 -37.82
C ILE A 550 -86.88 22.54 -37.02
N ILE A 551 -87.68 22.31 -35.98
CA ILE A 551 -87.76 21.03 -35.25
C ILE A 551 -88.37 19.92 -36.15
#